data_AF-A0AA88VE26-F1
#
_entry.id   AF-A0AA88VE26-F1
#
_cell.length_a   1.000
_cell.length_b   1.000
_cell.length_c   1.000
_cell.angle_alpha   90.00
_cell.angle_beta   90.00
_cell.angle_gamma   90.00
#
_symmetry.space_group_name_H-M   'P 1'
#
loop_
_entity.id
_entity.type
_entity.pdbx_description
1 polymer ?
#
loop_
_entity_poly.entity_id
_entity_poly.type
_entity_poly.pdbx_seq_one_letter_code
_entity_poly.pdbx_strand_id
1 'polypeptide(L)'
;MDVTEVEPRVKPLPYKVKATSRESPVQKASHLLDTDLRNHWSTATNTKEWILLELDEPCLLSHIRIYNKSVLEWEISLGLRYKPETFVKLRPRCEAPRREMIYPMNYTPCRYVRISCLRGNPISIFFIQLIGVTVTGLEPEFQPVVNYLLPYIISHKQDAHDMHLQLLQDVTNRLVAFLPQLEADLNSLSDTAEPYIRFLAMLAGPFYPILNIVKERLVHLLIACSCMFYFQGFAWIVVEL
;
A
#
# COMPACT_ATOMS: atom_id res chain seq x y z
N MET A 1 -4.69 23.97 -19.41
CA MET A 1 -4.22 22.63 -19.78
C MET A 1 -3.41 22.13 -18.60
N ASP A 2 -3.86 21.17 -17.80
CA ASP A 2 -4.72 20.05 -18.16
C ASP A 2 -5.84 19.87 -17.12
N VAL A 3 -7.05 19.61 -17.61
CA VAL A 3 -8.16 19.14 -16.79
C VAL A 3 -7.72 17.73 -16.40
N THR A 4 -7.35 17.52 -15.15
CA THR A 4 -7.02 16.19 -14.65
C THR A 4 -8.21 15.30 -14.96
N GLU A 5 -8.09 14.45 -15.98
CA GLU A 5 -8.97 13.31 -16.19
C GLU A 5 -8.96 12.54 -14.88
N VAL A 6 -10.01 12.75 -14.07
CA VAL A 6 -10.14 12.07 -12.79
C VAL A 6 -10.36 10.60 -13.15
N GLU A 7 -9.32 9.79 -12.97
CA GLU A 7 -9.40 8.35 -13.19
C GLU A 7 -10.67 7.82 -12.49
N PRO A 8 -11.63 7.22 -13.21
CA PRO A 8 -13.01 7.06 -12.72
C PRO A 8 -13.11 6.18 -11.47
N ARG A 9 -12.11 5.33 -11.24
CA ARG A 9 -12.03 4.41 -10.10
C ARG A 9 -11.45 5.03 -8.82
N VAL A 10 -10.66 6.10 -8.92
CA VAL A 10 -9.96 6.65 -7.75
C VAL A 10 -10.86 7.63 -7.00
N LYS A 11 -10.83 7.56 -5.67
CA LYS A 11 -11.67 8.41 -4.82
C LYS A 11 -10.84 8.99 -3.68
N PRO A 12 -11.26 10.14 -3.11
CA PRO A 12 -10.73 10.60 -1.83
C PRO A 12 -10.93 9.50 -0.77
N LEU A 13 -9.84 9.14 -0.11
CA LEU A 13 -9.82 8.09 0.90
C LEU A 13 -9.94 8.73 2.29
N PRO A 14 -10.84 8.23 3.15
CA PRO A 14 -10.93 8.70 4.52
C PRO A 14 -9.70 8.23 5.31
N TYR A 15 -9.23 9.11 6.19
CA TYR A 15 -8.11 8.83 7.07
C TYR A 15 -8.30 9.56 8.39
N LYS A 16 -7.57 9.12 9.41
CA LYS A 16 -7.41 9.81 10.69
C LYS A 16 -5.95 10.17 10.92
N VAL A 17 -5.73 11.20 11.72
CA VAL A 17 -4.39 11.51 12.21
C VAL A 17 -4.05 10.53 13.34
N LYS A 18 -3.11 9.62 13.10
CA LYS A 18 -2.71 8.60 14.08
C LYS A 18 -1.74 9.16 15.10
N ALA A 19 -0.76 9.92 14.65
CA ALA A 19 0.25 10.53 15.49
C ALA A 19 0.82 11.76 14.82
N THR A 20 1.24 12.72 15.63
CA THR A 20 1.94 13.92 15.19
C THR A 20 3.16 14.15 16.06
N SER A 21 4.11 14.88 15.52
CA SER A 21 5.16 15.50 16.31
C SER A 21 4.62 16.74 17.04
N ARG A 22 5.49 17.66 17.49
CA ARG A 22 5.08 18.80 18.31
C ARG A 22 4.21 19.77 17.50
N GLU A 23 2.97 19.93 17.91
CA GLU A 23 2.01 20.83 17.29
C GLU A 23 1.65 22.03 18.18
N SER A 24 1.16 23.09 17.53
CA SER A 24 0.64 24.27 18.21
C SER A 24 -0.65 23.93 18.97
N PRO A 25 -0.87 24.48 20.19
CA PRO A 25 -2.07 24.20 20.98
C PRO A 25 -3.37 24.68 20.31
N VAL A 26 -3.27 25.65 19.40
CA VAL A 26 -4.41 26.23 18.66
C VAL A 26 -4.58 25.59 17.28
N GLN A 27 -3.48 25.27 16.60
CA GLN A 27 -3.49 24.78 15.21
C GLN A 27 -3.19 23.27 15.18
N LYS A 28 -4.16 22.49 15.64
CA LYS A 28 -4.04 21.04 15.85
C LYS A 28 -4.13 20.26 14.54
N ALA A 29 -3.59 19.04 14.54
CA ALA A 29 -3.58 18.19 13.35
C ALA A 29 -4.97 17.72 12.93
N SER A 30 -5.97 17.75 13.81
CA SER A 30 -7.37 17.51 13.44
C SER A 30 -7.88 18.46 12.35
N HIS A 31 -7.29 19.67 12.24
CA HIS A 31 -7.62 20.62 11.19
C HIS A 31 -7.20 20.15 9.79
N LEU A 32 -6.29 19.17 9.67
CA LEU A 32 -5.89 18.62 8.37
C LEU A 32 -7.01 17.89 7.64
N LEU A 33 -8.06 17.49 8.37
CA LEU A 33 -9.24 16.82 7.83
C LEU A 33 -10.27 17.82 7.30
N ASP A 34 -10.15 19.10 7.67
CA ASP A 34 -11.06 20.15 7.26
C ASP A 34 -10.53 20.84 6.00
N THR A 35 -11.38 20.99 4.99
CA THR A 35 -11.06 21.70 3.77
C THR A 35 -11.13 23.23 3.90
N ASP A 36 -11.65 23.76 5.02
CA ASP A 36 -11.66 25.20 5.30
C ASP A 36 -10.23 25.74 5.48
N LEU A 37 -9.84 26.65 4.58
CA LEU A 37 -8.52 27.30 4.58
C LEU A 37 -8.30 28.27 5.76
N ARG A 38 -9.31 28.48 6.62
CA ARG A 38 -9.15 29.17 7.91
C ARG A 38 -8.48 28.27 8.94
N ASN A 39 -8.74 26.97 8.85
CA ASN A 39 -8.18 25.95 9.71
C ASN A 39 -6.88 25.42 9.09
N HIS A 40 -5.87 25.21 9.92
CA HIS A 40 -4.63 24.59 9.48
C HIS A 40 -3.97 23.88 10.65
N TRP A 41 -3.06 22.97 10.32
CA TRP A 41 -2.09 22.46 11.26
C TRP A 41 -0.84 23.33 11.24
N SER A 42 -0.28 23.58 12.43
CA SER A 42 0.99 24.27 12.58
C SER A 42 1.83 23.57 13.64
N THR A 43 3.12 23.48 13.40
CA THR A 43 4.06 22.92 14.37
C THR A 43 4.34 23.92 15.50
N ALA A 44 4.70 23.42 16.69
CA ALA A 44 5.14 24.29 17.78
C ALA A 44 6.57 24.83 17.58
N THR A 45 7.33 24.16 16.73
CA THR A 45 8.76 24.38 16.48
C THR A 45 9.00 24.48 14.97
N ASN A 46 10.09 25.15 14.57
CA ASN A 46 10.52 25.23 13.16
C ASN A 46 11.53 24.12 12.80
N THR A 47 11.64 23.09 13.62
CA THR A 47 12.53 21.93 13.43
C THR A 47 11.91 20.90 12.50
N LYS A 48 12.61 19.80 12.21
CA LYS A 48 12.03 18.69 11.45
C LYS A 48 10.86 18.09 12.24
N GLU A 49 9.66 18.22 11.70
CA GLU A 49 8.41 17.77 12.33
C GLU A 49 7.67 16.82 11.37
N TRP A 50 6.76 15.99 11.87
CA TRP A 50 6.12 14.96 11.07
C TRP A 50 4.67 14.71 11.49
N ILE A 51 3.88 14.22 10.55
CA ILE A 51 2.52 13.76 10.76
C ILE A 51 2.41 12.34 10.20
N LEU A 52 1.70 11.49 10.94
CA LEU A 52 1.33 10.15 10.52
C LEU A 52 -0.18 10.06 10.35
N LEU A 53 -0.59 9.73 9.13
CA LEU A 53 -1.97 9.48 8.75
C LEU A 53 -2.20 7.97 8.69
N GLU A 54 -3.37 7.54 9.14
CA GLU A 54 -3.85 6.16 9.04
C GLU A 54 -5.14 6.17 8.24
N LEU A 55 -5.13 5.48 7.11
CA LEU A 55 -6.33 5.20 6.32
C LEU A 55 -7.22 4.20 7.08
N ASP A 56 -8.53 4.36 6.94
CA ASP A 56 -9.49 3.44 7.56
C ASP A 56 -9.27 2.00 7.06
N GLU A 57 -9.07 1.87 5.75
CA GLU A 57 -8.77 0.63 5.03
C GLU A 57 -7.44 0.74 4.27
N PRO A 58 -6.67 -0.35 4.11
CA PRO A 58 -5.52 -0.36 3.23
C PRO A 58 -5.95 -0.13 1.77
N CYS A 59 -5.06 0.46 0.98
CA CYS A 59 -5.39 0.95 -0.35
C CYS A 59 -4.22 0.84 -1.32
N LEU A 60 -4.53 0.95 -2.61
CA LEU A 60 -3.57 1.34 -3.64
C LEU A 60 -3.64 2.86 -3.78
N LEU A 61 -2.62 3.55 -3.28
CA LEU A 61 -2.57 5.00 -3.28
C LEU A 61 -2.16 5.51 -4.66
N SER A 62 -3.04 6.26 -5.31
CA SER A 62 -2.82 6.78 -6.66
C SER A 62 -2.12 8.13 -6.61
N HIS A 63 -2.64 9.09 -5.82
CA HIS A 63 -2.06 10.43 -5.67
C HIS A 63 -2.24 10.96 -4.24
N ILE A 64 -1.32 11.83 -3.82
CA ILE A 64 -1.49 12.66 -2.61
C ILE A 64 -1.58 14.11 -3.03
N ARG A 65 -2.62 14.79 -2.57
CA ARG A 65 -2.80 16.24 -2.73
C ARG A 65 -2.58 16.91 -1.39
N ILE A 66 -1.63 17.84 -1.32
CA ILE A 66 -1.27 18.59 -0.10
C ILE A 66 -1.52 20.06 -0.36
N TYR A 67 -2.40 20.67 0.43
CA TYR A 67 -2.57 22.13 0.45
C TYR A 67 -1.60 22.73 1.46
N ASN A 68 -0.48 23.18 0.94
CA ASN A 68 0.61 23.79 1.67
C ASN A 68 0.26 25.21 2.13
N LYS A 69 0.65 25.55 3.36
CA LYS A 69 0.62 26.94 3.85
C LYS A 69 2.02 27.55 3.82
N SER A 70 3.03 26.86 4.37
CA SER A 70 4.37 27.43 4.55
C SER A 70 5.49 26.39 4.72
N VAL A 71 5.23 25.12 4.39
CA VAL A 71 6.29 24.11 4.28
C VAL A 71 7.10 24.38 3.02
N LEU A 72 8.42 24.34 3.13
CA LEU A 72 9.33 24.54 2.00
C LEU A 72 9.84 23.20 1.46
N GLU A 73 9.93 22.20 2.32
CA GLU A 73 10.51 20.91 2.00
C GLU A 73 9.91 19.81 2.88
N TRP A 74 9.54 18.68 2.28
CA TRP A 74 9.05 17.50 3.00
C TRP A 74 9.51 16.18 2.37
N GLU A 75 9.41 15.11 3.15
CA GLU A 75 9.60 13.72 2.76
C GLU A 75 8.25 12.98 2.91
N ILE A 76 7.92 12.11 1.95
CA ILE A 76 6.72 11.25 2.01
C ILE A 76 7.15 9.79 2.05
N SER A 77 6.66 9.08 3.07
CA SER A 77 6.95 7.68 3.33
C SER A 77 5.66 6.91 3.58
N LEU A 78 5.53 5.71 3.01
CA LEU A 78 4.32 4.90 3.08
C LEU A 78 4.59 3.55 3.75
N GLY A 79 3.59 2.97 4.40
CA GLY A 79 3.68 1.63 4.97
C GLY A 79 2.33 0.93 5.05
N LEU A 80 2.33 -0.40 5.01
CA LEU A 80 1.13 -1.23 5.24
C LEU A 80 0.92 -1.56 6.73
N ARG A 81 2.01 -1.68 7.50
CA ARG A 81 1.99 -1.95 8.95
C ARG A 81 2.43 -0.71 9.75
N TYR A 82 1.93 -0.58 10.98
CA TYR A 82 2.36 0.49 11.90
C TYR A 82 3.73 0.15 12.54
N LYS A 83 4.77 0.16 11.70
CA LYS A 83 6.16 -0.12 12.06
C LYS A 83 7.06 0.86 11.29
N PRO A 84 7.55 1.95 11.91
CA PRO A 84 8.28 2.99 11.18
C PRO A 84 9.46 2.50 10.34
N GLU A 85 10.10 1.40 10.75
CA GLU A 85 11.20 0.73 10.07
C GLU A 85 10.79 0.07 8.74
N THR A 86 9.51 -0.25 8.55
CA THR A 86 8.99 -0.86 7.31
C THR A 86 8.52 0.18 6.29
N PHE A 87 8.60 1.46 6.63
CA PHE A 87 8.08 2.53 5.76
C PHE A 87 9.02 2.74 4.58
N VAL A 88 8.47 2.69 3.38
CA VAL A 88 9.19 2.93 2.13
C VAL A 88 9.16 4.42 1.84
N LYS A 89 10.35 5.02 1.74
CA LYS A 89 10.53 6.42 1.35
C LYS A 89 10.33 6.58 -0.16
N LEU A 90 9.09 6.83 -0.58
CA LEU A 90 8.80 7.06 -2.00
C LEU A 90 9.34 8.40 -2.48
N ARG A 91 9.34 9.41 -1.61
CA ARG A 91 9.80 10.76 -1.92
C ARG A 91 10.71 11.24 -0.81
N PRO A 92 12.03 10.93 -0.88
CA PRO A 92 12.97 11.21 0.21
C PRO A 92 13.19 12.71 0.45
N ARG A 93 13.01 13.53 -0.58
CA ARG A 93 13.15 14.99 -0.48
C ARG A 93 12.38 15.67 -1.60
N CYS A 94 11.36 16.45 -1.26
CA CYS A 94 10.56 17.19 -2.22
C CYS A 94 10.41 18.63 -1.78
N GLU A 95 10.68 19.56 -2.68
CA GLU A 95 10.36 20.96 -2.48
C GLU A 95 8.85 21.20 -2.63
N ALA A 96 8.34 22.16 -1.88
CA ALA A 96 6.93 22.55 -1.88
C ALA A 96 6.76 24.01 -2.34
N PRO A 97 7.06 24.33 -3.62
CA PRO A 97 7.08 25.70 -4.12
C PRO A 97 5.69 26.33 -4.30
N ARG A 98 4.63 25.51 -4.30
CA ARG A 98 3.25 25.96 -4.57
C ARG A 98 2.35 25.74 -3.36
N ARG A 99 1.23 26.47 -3.35
CA ARG A 99 0.16 26.31 -2.37
C ARG A 99 -0.52 24.94 -2.48
N GLU A 100 -0.62 24.41 -3.68
CA GLU A 100 -1.20 23.10 -3.94
C GLU A 100 -0.15 22.22 -4.60
N MET A 101 0.11 21.07 -3.98
CA MET A 101 1.08 20.08 -4.44
C MET A 101 0.37 18.75 -4.68
N ILE A 102 0.55 18.17 -5.86
CA ILE A 102 0.00 16.85 -6.22
C ILE A 102 1.17 15.92 -6.51
N TYR A 103 1.20 14.79 -5.82
CA TYR A 103 2.25 13.78 -5.97
C TYR A 103 1.64 12.47 -6.47
N PRO A 104 2.00 12.00 -7.68
CA PRO A 104 1.64 10.65 -8.12
C PRO A 104 2.42 9.61 -7.30
N MET A 105 1.67 8.60 -6.86
CA MET A 105 2.13 7.48 -6.03
C MET A 105 2.05 6.14 -6.78
N ASN A 106 1.60 6.13 -8.04
CA ASN A 106 1.60 4.96 -8.92
C ASN A 106 0.95 3.71 -8.30
N TYR A 107 -0.18 3.89 -7.64
CA TYR A 107 -0.93 2.80 -6.99
C TYR A 107 -0.09 2.04 -5.94
N THR A 108 0.79 2.74 -5.22
CA THR A 108 1.61 2.11 -4.17
C THR A 108 0.71 1.59 -3.04
N PRO A 109 0.85 0.32 -2.62
CA PRO A 109 0.07 -0.24 -1.53
C PRO A 109 0.44 0.40 -0.18
N CYS A 110 -0.54 0.93 0.55
CA CYS A 110 -0.31 1.47 1.88
C CYS A 110 -1.58 1.57 2.73
N ARG A 111 -1.38 1.64 4.05
CA ARG A 111 -2.39 2.00 5.06
C ARG A 111 -1.96 3.23 5.86
N TYR A 112 -0.65 3.45 5.97
CA TYR A 112 -0.04 4.52 6.71
C TYR A 112 0.71 5.46 5.79
N VAL A 113 0.50 6.75 5.95
CA VAL A 113 1.19 7.81 5.22
C VAL A 113 1.89 8.70 6.23
N ARG A 114 3.22 8.74 6.17
CA ARG A 114 4.03 9.65 6.99
C ARG A 114 4.54 10.79 6.12
N ILE A 115 4.24 12.01 6.53
CA ILE A 115 4.76 13.24 5.92
C ILE A 115 5.70 13.88 6.93
N SER A 116 6.98 13.91 6.60
CA SER A 116 8.02 14.55 7.41
C SER A 116 8.35 15.91 6.81
N CYS A 117 7.95 16.98 7.48
CA CYS A 117 8.29 18.35 7.10
C CYS A 117 9.73 18.65 7.50
N LEU A 118 10.60 18.82 6.52
CA LEU A 118 12.04 18.98 6.71
C LEU A 118 12.42 20.45 6.92
N ARG A 119 11.67 21.38 6.31
CA ARG A 119 11.93 22.82 6.35
C ARG A 119 10.64 23.62 6.20
N GLY A 120 10.48 24.69 6.99
CA GLY A 120 9.38 25.65 6.91
C GLY A 120 9.50 26.70 8.01
N ASN A 121 8.81 27.83 7.87
CA ASN A 121 8.80 28.88 8.89
C ASN A 121 7.48 29.68 8.85
N PRO A 122 6.50 29.37 9.71
CA PRO A 122 6.37 28.11 10.46
C PRO A 122 6.11 26.91 9.54
N ILE A 123 6.29 25.68 10.00
CA ILE A 123 5.81 24.50 9.26
C ILE A 123 4.30 24.44 9.42
N SER A 124 3.56 24.57 8.33
CA SER A 124 2.09 24.56 8.38
C SER A 124 1.46 24.07 7.09
N ILE A 125 0.37 23.32 7.25
CA ILE A 125 -0.38 22.67 6.17
C ILE A 125 -1.87 22.94 6.42
N PHE A 126 -2.62 23.31 5.38
CA PHE A 126 -4.07 23.49 5.50
C PHE A 126 -4.75 22.13 5.63
N PHE A 127 -4.70 21.32 4.57
CA PHE A 127 -5.27 19.98 4.56
C PHE A 127 -4.51 19.05 3.63
N ILE A 128 -4.76 17.76 3.79
CA ILE A 128 -4.20 16.69 2.95
C ILE A 128 -5.36 15.88 2.39
N GLN A 129 -5.25 15.44 1.15
CA GLN A 129 -6.23 14.56 0.52
C GLN A 129 -5.48 13.38 -0.08
N LEU A 130 -5.79 12.19 0.42
CA LEU A 130 -5.28 10.92 -0.09
C LEU A 130 -6.26 10.40 -1.13
N ILE A 131 -5.79 10.04 -2.32
CA ILE A 131 -6.64 9.62 -3.44
C ILE A 131 -6.14 8.26 -3.94
N GLY A 132 -7.05 7.29 -4.03
CA GLY A 132 -6.69 5.94 -4.47
C GLY A 132 -7.88 5.00 -4.51
N VAL A 133 -7.58 3.71 -4.42
CA VAL A 133 -8.58 2.64 -4.42
C VAL A 133 -8.41 1.79 -3.16
N THR A 134 -9.49 1.62 -2.40
CA THR A 134 -9.51 0.74 -1.22
C THR A 134 -9.37 -0.72 -1.61
N VAL A 135 -8.54 -1.46 -0.88
CA VAL A 135 -8.33 -2.90 -1.04
C VAL A 135 -8.36 -3.51 0.35
N THR A 136 -9.55 -3.91 0.81
CA THR A 136 -9.76 -4.46 2.15
C THR A 136 -8.92 -5.71 2.40
N GLY A 137 -8.30 -5.79 3.57
CA GLY A 137 -7.45 -6.94 3.95
C GLY A 137 -6.09 -6.99 3.26
N LEU A 138 -5.68 -5.93 2.55
CA LEU A 138 -4.35 -5.84 1.96
C LEU A 138 -3.27 -5.69 3.05
N GLU A 139 -2.52 -6.76 3.23
CA GLU A 139 -1.37 -6.89 4.14
C GLU A 139 -0.04 -7.05 3.35
N PRO A 140 1.14 -6.81 3.98
CA PRO A 140 2.44 -6.98 3.32
C PRO A 140 2.69 -8.36 2.70
N GLU A 141 2.06 -9.39 3.25
CA GLU A 141 2.15 -10.77 2.79
C GLU A 141 1.65 -10.94 1.34
N PHE A 142 0.77 -10.05 0.88
CA PHE A 142 0.28 -10.05 -0.51
C PHE A 142 1.19 -9.32 -1.51
N GLN A 143 2.36 -8.82 -1.09
CA GLN A 143 3.26 -8.09 -1.97
C GLN A 143 3.59 -8.83 -3.29
N PRO A 144 3.80 -10.17 -3.32
CA PRO A 144 4.00 -10.89 -4.58
C PRO A 144 2.81 -10.78 -5.55
N VAL A 145 1.58 -10.88 -5.03
CA VAL A 145 0.34 -10.71 -5.83
C VAL A 145 0.24 -9.30 -6.36
N VAL A 146 0.51 -8.31 -5.50
CA VAL A 146 0.49 -6.90 -5.88
C VAL A 146 1.52 -6.66 -6.98
N ASN A 147 2.76 -7.11 -6.82
CA ASN A 147 3.82 -6.95 -7.83
C ASN A 147 3.43 -7.55 -9.19
N TYR A 148 2.71 -8.67 -9.20
CA TYR A 148 2.23 -9.31 -10.41
C TYR A 148 1.05 -8.57 -11.06
N LEU A 149 0.04 -8.17 -10.28
CA LEU A 149 -1.18 -7.56 -10.82
C LEU A 149 -1.03 -6.06 -11.12
N LEU A 150 -0.16 -5.35 -10.40
CA LEU A 150 -0.05 -3.90 -10.47
C LEU A 150 0.23 -3.35 -11.87
N PRO A 151 1.13 -3.92 -12.70
CA PRO A 151 1.34 -3.45 -14.07
C PRO A 151 0.05 -3.49 -14.91
N TYR A 152 -0.76 -4.53 -14.73
CA TYR A 152 -2.04 -4.69 -15.44
C TYR A 152 -3.10 -3.72 -14.91
N ILE A 153 -3.13 -3.47 -13.60
CA ILE A 153 -4.05 -2.49 -12.99
C ILE A 153 -3.72 -1.08 -13.51
N ILE A 154 -2.42 -0.75 -13.62
CA ILE A 154 -1.97 0.56 -14.13
C ILE A 154 -2.26 0.70 -15.63
N SER A 155 -2.08 -0.35 -16.43
CA SER A 155 -2.35 -0.29 -17.87
C SER A 155 -3.82 -0.05 -18.19
N HIS A 156 -4.72 -0.54 -17.34
CA HIS A 156 -6.17 -0.42 -17.53
C HIS A 156 -6.77 0.75 -16.75
N LYS A 157 -5.99 1.65 -16.13
CA LYS A 157 -6.45 2.67 -15.16
C LYS A 157 -7.68 3.51 -15.52
N GLN A 158 -8.01 3.66 -16.82
CA GLN A 158 -9.20 4.37 -17.29
C GLN A 158 -10.49 3.52 -17.24
N ASP A 159 -10.35 2.20 -17.16
CA ASP A 159 -11.48 1.29 -17.04
C ASP A 159 -12.08 1.40 -15.63
N ALA A 160 -13.39 1.64 -15.57
CA ALA A 160 -14.11 1.71 -14.30
C ALA A 160 -14.23 0.32 -13.62
N HIS A 161 -14.22 -0.75 -14.40
CA HIS A 161 -14.33 -2.14 -13.95
C HIS A 161 -13.13 -2.94 -14.42
N ASP A 162 -12.09 -2.95 -13.59
CA ASP A 162 -10.84 -3.63 -13.88
C ASP A 162 -10.84 -5.02 -13.23
N MET A 163 -10.73 -6.06 -14.06
CA MET A 163 -10.75 -7.45 -13.60
C MET A 163 -9.55 -7.79 -12.70
N HIS A 164 -8.38 -7.20 -12.94
CA HIS A 164 -7.18 -7.43 -12.13
C HIS A 164 -7.29 -6.78 -10.76
N LEU A 165 -7.89 -5.59 -10.70
CA LEU A 165 -8.20 -4.92 -9.44
C LEU A 165 -9.25 -5.68 -8.63
N GLN A 166 -10.32 -6.16 -9.29
CA GLN A 166 -11.33 -7.00 -8.66
C GLN A 166 -10.71 -8.29 -8.10
N LEU A 167 -9.86 -8.96 -8.89
CA LEU A 167 -9.13 -10.15 -8.44
C LEU A 167 -8.29 -9.86 -7.19
N LEU A 168 -7.55 -8.74 -7.18
CA LEU A 168 -6.75 -8.36 -6.01
C LEU A 168 -7.65 -8.14 -4.77
N GLN A 169 -8.76 -7.44 -4.93
CA GLN A 169 -9.72 -7.19 -3.85
C GLN A 169 -10.33 -8.49 -3.33
N ASP A 170 -10.69 -9.42 -4.21
CA ASP A 170 -11.26 -10.71 -3.83
C ASP A 170 -10.24 -11.60 -3.11
N VAL A 171 -9.00 -11.65 -3.62
CA VAL A 171 -7.91 -12.45 -3.02
C VAL A 171 -7.58 -11.94 -1.63
N THR A 172 -7.39 -10.63 -1.47
CA THR A 172 -7.05 -10.02 -0.18
C THR A 172 -8.17 -10.18 0.84
N ASN A 173 -9.41 -9.87 0.46
CA ASN A 173 -10.56 -9.97 1.35
C ASN A 173 -10.87 -11.42 1.79
N ARG A 174 -10.66 -12.41 0.92
CA ARG A 174 -10.89 -13.83 1.27
C ARG A 174 -9.74 -14.42 2.08
N LEU A 175 -8.50 -14.09 1.75
CA LEU A 175 -7.33 -14.72 2.35
C LEU A 175 -6.90 -14.06 3.66
N VAL A 176 -7.27 -12.80 3.92
CA VAL A 176 -6.91 -12.09 5.15
C VAL A 176 -7.34 -12.85 6.42
N ALA A 177 -8.49 -13.53 6.40
CA ALA A 177 -8.98 -14.31 7.54
C ALA A 177 -8.08 -15.53 7.87
N PHE A 178 -7.36 -16.04 6.87
CA PHE A 178 -6.46 -17.19 7.03
C PHE A 178 -5.04 -16.76 7.37
N LEU A 179 -4.67 -15.49 7.16
CA LEU A 179 -3.32 -15.00 7.43
C LEU A 179 -2.83 -15.28 8.87
N PRO A 180 -3.60 -15.07 9.95
CA PRO A 180 -3.10 -15.33 11.30
C PRO A 180 -2.77 -16.81 11.55
N GLN A 181 -3.60 -17.71 11.03
CA GLN A 181 -3.37 -19.15 11.13
C GLN A 181 -2.15 -19.55 10.30
N LEU A 182 -2.04 -19.02 9.08
CA LEU A 182 -0.93 -19.30 8.19
C LEU A 182 0.40 -18.72 8.71
N GLU A 183 0.40 -17.53 9.31
CA GLU A 183 1.58 -16.96 9.98
C GLU A 183 2.01 -17.86 11.16
N ALA A 184 1.07 -18.37 11.96
CA ALA A 184 1.37 -19.30 13.05
C ALA A 184 1.98 -20.61 12.54
N ASP A 185 1.38 -21.21 11.51
CA ASP A 185 1.86 -22.45 10.90
C ASP A 185 3.24 -22.25 10.23
N LEU A 186 3.45 -21.13 9.53
CA LEU A 186 4.72 -20.82 8.88
C LEU A 186 5.84 -20.44 9.86
N ASN A 187 5.52 -19.81 10.99
CA ASN A 187 6.51 -19.54 12.03
C ASN A 187 6.90 -20.81 12.81
N SER A 188 6.07 -21.86 12.75
CA SER A 188 6.42 -23.20 13.26
C SER A 188 7.39 -23.95 12.34
N LEU A 189 7.48 -23.56 11.06
CA LEU A 189 8.40 -24.09 10.06
C LEU A 189 9.67 -23.22 10.02
N SER A 190 10.83 -23.82 10.28
CA SER A 190 12.10 -23.13 10.55
C SER A 190 12.47 -21.95 9.62
N ASP A 191 13.26 -21.02 10.16
CA ASP A 191 13.63 -19.66 9.70
C ASP A 191 14.19 -19.44 8.26
N THR A 192 14.21 -20.43 7.37
CA THR A 192 14.91 -20.34 6.07
C THR A 192 14.00 -20.33 4.83
N ALA A 193 12.68 -20.31 4.99
CA ALA A 193 11.78 -20.26 3.83
C ALA A 193 11.70 -18.84 3.23
N GLU A 194 12.14 -18.68 1.98
CA GLU A 194 12.01 -17.44 1.22
C GLU A 194 10.57 -16.93 1.19
N PRO A 195 10.33 -15.60 1.19
CA PRO A 195 8.99 -15.01 1.25
C PRO A 195 8.05 -15.50 0.14
N TYR A 196 8.59 -15.89 -1.03
CA TYR A 196 7.82 -16.50 -2.12
C TYR A 196 7.37 -17.94 -1.82
N ILE A 197 8.20 -18.75 -1.15
CA ILE A 197 7.84 -20.11 -0.72
C ILE A 197 6.77 -20.05 0.38
N ARG A 198 6.89 -19.09 1.30
CA ARG A 198 5.86 -18.79 2.30
C ARG A 198 4.55 -18.39 1.62
N PHE A 199 4.60 -17.48 0.66
CA PHE A 199 3.42 -17.06 -0.11
C PHE A 199 2.78 -18.20 -0.92
N LEU A 200 3.58 -19.06 -1.55
CA LEU A 200 3.10 -20.22 -2.28
C LEU A 200 2.51 -21.30 -1.35
N ALA A 201 3.08 -21.51 -0.16
CA ALA A 201 2.49 -22.37 0.87
C ALA A 201 1.15 -21.81 1.39
N MET A 202 1.05 -20.47 1.55
CA MET A 202 -0.18 -19.77 1.93
C MET A 202 -1.31 -19.96 0.90
N LEU A 203 -0.99 -19.99 -0.40
CA LEU A 203 -1.96 -20.29 -1.44
C LEU A 203 -2.23 -21.81 -1.53
N ALA A 204 -1.19 -22.63 -1.49
CA ALA A 204 -1.35 -24.07 -1.70
C ALA A 204 -2.22 -24.73 -0.62
N GLY A 205 -2.13 -24.34 0.66
CA GLY A 205 -2.90 -24.96 1.74
C GLY A 205 -4.44 -24.95 1.54
N PRO A 206 -5.10 -23.78 1.54
CA PRO A 206 -6.56 -23.68 1.40
C PRO A 206 -7.06 -24.02 -0.01
N PHE A 207 -6.22 -23.88 -1.04
CA PHE A 207 -6.58 -24.27 -2.41
C PHE A 207 -6.19 -25.72 -2.76
N TYR A 208 -5.45 -26.46 -1.93
CA TYR A 208 -5.03 -27.84 -2.21
C TYR A 208 -6.22 -28.77 -2.54
N PRO A 209 -7.36 -28.73 -1.82
CA PRO A 209 -8.50 -29.57 -2.14
C PRO A 209 -9.11 -29.20 -3.50
N ILE A 210 -9.15 -27.91 -3.83
CA ILE A 210 -9.68 -27.41 -5.11
C ILE A 210 -8.72 -27.78 -6.26
N LEU A 211 -7.41 -27.63 -6.06
CA LEU A 211 -6.38 -28.02 -7.01
C LEU A 211 -6.36 -29.55 -7.21
N ASN A 212 -6.62 -30.33 -6.17
CA ASN A 212 -6.69 -31.79 -6.24
C ASN A 212 -7.97 -32.27 -6.96
N ILE A 213 -9.11 -31.59 -6.78
CA ILE A 213 -10.35 -31.85 -7.55
C ILE A 213 -10.16 -31.46 -9.03
N VAL A 214 -9.41 -30.39 -9.32
CA VAL A 214 -9.10 -29.97 -10.70
C VAL A 214 -8.04 -30.89 -11.35
N LYS A 215 -7.17 -31.53 -10.56
CA LYS A 215 -6.20 -32.55 -11.01
C LYS A 215 -6.88 -33.73 -11.69
N GLU A 216 -8.08 -34.09 -11.28
CA GLU A 216 -8.87 -35.15 -11.93
C GLU A 216 -9.52 -34.72 -13.26
N ARG A 217 -9.61 -33.41 -13.56
CA ARG A 217 -10.32 -32.90 -14.75
C ARG A 217 -9.46 -32.15 -15.78
N LEU A 218 -8.28 -31.66 -15.43
CA LEU A 218 -7.46 -30.83 -16.32
C LEU A 218 -5.97 -31.24 -16.27
N VAL A 219 -5.65 -32.34 -16.95
CA VAL A 219 -4.28 -32.86 -17.11
C VAL A 219 -3.36 -31.87 -17.85
N HIS A 220 -3.89 -30.85 -18.54
CA HIS A 220 -3.08 -29.90 -19.30
C HIS A 220 -2.80 -28.54 -18.62
N LEU A 221 -3.58 -28.12 -17.61
CA LEU A 221 -3.38 -26.81 -16.96
C LEU A 221 -2.46 -26.90 -15.73
N LEU A 222 -2.36 -28.08 -15.12
CA LEU A 222 -1.40 -28.35 -14.05
C LEU A 222 0.05 -28.33 -14.54
N ILE A 223 0.29 -28.51 -15.83
CA ILE A 223 1.61 -28.29 -16.41
C ILE A 223 1.96 -26.80 -16.37
N ALA A 224 1.02 -25.86 -16.41
CA ALA A 224 1.35 -24.43 -16.30
C ALA A 224 1.66 -24.00 -14.85
N CYS A 225 0.92 -24.53 -13.87
CA CYS A 225 1.26 -24.31 -12.45
C CYS A 225 2.54 -25.07 -12.07
N SER A 226 2.74 -26.31 -12.51
CA SER A 226 3.94 -27.13 -12.26
C SER A 226 5.17 -26.71 -13.09
N CYS A 227 5.02 -26.11 -14.28
CA CYS A 227 6.14 -25.63 -15.09
C CYS A 227 6.71 -24.30 -14.59
N MET A 228 5.98 -23.52 -13.79
CA MET A 228 6.63 -22.45 -13.01
C MET A 228 7.52 -22.99 -11.88
N PHE A 229 7.39 -24.26 -11.50
CA PHE A 229 8.30 -24.91 -10.52
C PHE A 229 9.58 -25.49 -11.14
N TYR A 230 9.74 -25.52 -12.48
CA TYR A 230 10.89 -26.19 -13.11
C TYR A 230 12.00 -25.25 -13.63
N PHE A 231 11.85 -23.94 -13.49
CA PHE A 231 12.83 -22.96 -14.00
C PHE A 231 13.32 -22.00 -12.91
N GLN A 232 13.88 -22.53 -11.83
CA GLN A 232 15.10 -22.00 -11.22
C GLN A 232 15.53 -22.88 -10.04
N GLY A 233 16.47 -23.79 -10.33
CA GLY A 233 17.44 -24.29 -9.36
C GLY A 233 16.93 -25.28 -8.32
N PHE A 234 16.84 -26.56 -8.68
CA PHE A 234 17.49 -27.61 -7.89
C PHE A 234 17.82 -28.80 -8.80
N ALA A 235 19.11 -28.88 -9.09
CA ALA A 235 19.77 -30.02 -9.67
C ALA A 235 19.67 -31.21 -8.68
N TRP A 236 19.22 -32.36 -9.20
CA TRP A 236 19.38 -33.71 -8.62
C TRP A 236 18.78 -33.96 -7.23
N ILE A 237 17.70 -34.75 -7.20
CA ILE A 237 17.48 -35.95 -6.36
C ILE A 237 16.04 -36.38 -6.66
N VAL A 238 15.86 -37.40 -7.50
CA VAL A 238 14.98 -38.57 -7.30
C VAL A 238 15.36 -39.55 -8.41
N VAL A 239 16.40 -40.35 -8.13
CA VAL A 239 16.51 -41.70 -8.65
C VAL A 239 16.08 -42.60 -7.50
N GLU A 240 15.18 -43.53 -7.79
CA GLU A 240 14.74 -44.65 -6.95
C GLU A 240 13.91 -44.33 -5.70
N LEU A 241 12.58 -44.57 -5.81
CA LEU A 241 11.84 -45.62 -5.09
C LEU A 241 10.42 -45.75 -5.65
#